data_AF-A0A930S9J8-F1
#
_entry.id   AF-A0A930S9J8-F1
#
_cell.length_a   1.000
_cell.length_b   1.000
_cell.length_c   1.000
_cell.angle_alpha   90.00
_cell.angle_beta   90.00
_cell.angle_gamma   90.00
#
_symmetry.space_group_name_H-M   'P 1'
#
loop_
_entity.id
_entity.type
_entity.pdbx_description
1 polymer ?
#
loop_
_entity_poly.entity_id
_entity_poly.type
_entity_poly.pdbx_seq_one_letter_code
_entity_poly.pdbx_strand_id
1 'polypeptide(L)'
;CEGVVVTNAAGGIGFGPGTLMAITDHINMTGQNPLIGENLDDFGPRFPDMSKAYTPEYRETAHKVADKLGIKLDDGVYIGVTGPTYETPAEIRAYKTLGADAVGMSTVPEVIVAAHSGLKVLGISCITNHAAGFQEELNHEEVVEVTERVKGDFKGLLKAILAEL
;
A
#
# COMPACT_ATOMS: atom_id res chain seq x y z
N CYS A 1 -15.11 0.14 14.77
CA CYS A 1 -14.90 0.31 13.32
C CYS A 1 -15.02 -1.05 12.66
N GLU A 2 -15.65 -1.15 11.50
CA GLU A 2 -15.84 -2.43 10.77
C GLU A 2 -14.71 -2.71 9.75
N GLY A 3 -13.87 -1.71 9.48
CA GLY A 3 -12.69 -1.84 8.64
C GLY A 3 -11.75 -0.64 8.78
N VAL A 4 -10.65 -0.69 8.05
CA VAL A 4 -9.60 0.33 8.00
C VAL A 4 -9.23 0.63 6.55
N VAL A 5 -9.04 1.92 6.26
CA VAL A 5 -8.42 2.37 5.01
C VAL A 5 -7.01 2.83 5.34
N VAL A 6 -6.01 2.17 4.74
CA VAL A 6 -4.59 2.53 4.90
C VAL A 6 -4.08 3.21 3.65
N THR A 7 -3.35 4.30 3.82
CA THR A 7 -2.77 5.07 2.72
C THR A 7 -1.29 5.29 2.95
N ASN A 8 -0.48 5.21 1.90
CA ASN A 8 0.95 5.50 1.98
C ASN A 8 1.47 6.20 0.73
N ALA A 9 2.66 6.79 0.84
CA ALA A 9 3.51 7.10 -0.29
C ALA A 9 4.42 5.90 -0.58
N ALA A 10 4.67 5.61 -1.85
CA ALA A 10 5.47 4.47 -2.28
C ALA A 10 6.31 4.78 -3.53
N GLY A 11 7.44 4.08 -3.65
CA GLY A 11 8.24 4.06 -4.87
C GLY A 11 7.66 3.06 -5.87
N GLY A 12 7.51 3.46 -7.12
CA GLY A 12 6.97 2.62 -8.19
C GLY A 12 8.02 1.71 -8.80
N ILE A 13 7.82 0.39 -8.72
CA ILE A 13 8.63 -0.63 -9.39
C ILE A 13 8.06 -0.92 -10.78
N GLY A 14 6.74 -1.08 -10.86
CA GLY A 14 5.96 -1.23 -12.10
C GLY A 14 5.20 0.03 -12.53
N PHE A 15 5.14 1.03 -11.65
CA PHE A 15 4.32 2.24 -11.81
C PHE A 15 5.15 3.53 -11.86
N GLY A 16 4.54 4.58 -12.43
CA GLY A 16 5.15 5.91 -12.51
C GLY A 16 4.57 6.90 -11.49
N PRO A 17 5.29 8.01 -11.22
CA PRO A 17 4.83 9.07 -10.31
C PRO A 17 3.44 9.61 -10.67
N GLY A 18 2.59 9.76 -9.67
CA GLY A 18 1.20 10.19 -9.80
C GLY A 18 0.18 9.06 -9.95
N THR A 19 0.63 7.80 -10.04
CA THR A 19 -0.26 6.64 -10.05
C THR A 19 -0.90 6.46 -8.67
N LEU A 20 -2.21 6.25 -8.63
CA LEU A 20 -2.90 5.72 -7.45
C LEU A 20 -3.06 4.21 -7.63
N MET A 21 -2.60 3.45 -6.64
CA MET A 21 -2.58 1.99 -6.67
C MET A 21 -3.40 1.42 -5.52
N ALA A 22 -4.47 0.69 -5.81
CA ALA A 22 -5.13 -0.19 -4.87
C ALA A 22 -4.22 -1.40 -4.58
N ILE A 23 -3.90 -1.61 -3.31
CA ILE A 23 -3.03 -2.71 -2.89
C ILE A 23 -3.84 -4.00 -2.94
N THR A 24 -3.37 -4.94 -3.74
CA THR A 24 -4.02 -6.24 -3.94
C THR A 24 -3.51 -7.31 -2.99
N ASP A 25 -2.22 -7.23 -2.67
CA ASP A 25 -1.49 -8.13 -1.79
C ASP A 25 -0.21 -7.44 -1.30
N HIS A 26 0.50 -8.04 -0.35
CA HIS A 26 1.80 -7.55 0.07
C HIS A 26 2.88 -8.63 0.23
N ILE A 27 4.13 -8.17 0.21
CA ILE A 27 5.30 -8.96 0.60
C ILE A 27 5.94 -8.27 1.82
N ASN A 28 6.10 -9.01 2.92
CA ASN A 28 6.75 -8.49 4.13
C ASN A 28 8.26 -8.76 4.11
N MET A 29 9.05 -7.77 3.71
CA MET A 29 10.52 -7.79 3.75
C MET A 29 11.11 -6.98 4.92
N THR A 30 10.30 -6.65 5.92
CA THR A 30 10.78 -5.91 7.11
C THR A 30 11.64 -6.77 8.04
N GLY A 31 11.64 -8.09 7.85
CA GLY A 31 12.34 -9.05 8.73
C GLY A 31 11.71 -9.16 10.13
N GLN A 32 10.55 -8.54 10.35
CA GLN A 32 9.80 -8.55 11.61
C GLN A 32 8.32 -8.83 11.35
N ASN A 33 7.58 -9.18 12.40
CA ASN A 33 6.13 -9.35 12.33
C ASN A 33 5.49 -8.86 13.64
N PRO A 34 4.44 -8.01 13.58
CA PRO A 34 3.83 -7.41 14.76
C PRO A 34 3.17 -8.41 15.71
N LEU A 35 2.90 -9.65 15.25
CA LEU A 35 2.28 -10.71 16.04
C LEU A 35 3.31 -11.63 16.72
N ILE A 36 4.61 -11.34 16.59
CA ILE A 36 5.65 -12.04 17.35
C ILE A 36 5.50 -11.71 18.84
N GLY A 37 5.33 -12.74 19.66
CA GLY A 37 5.09 -12.60 21.09
C GLY A 37 3.98 -13.54 21.55
N GLU A 38 3.47 -13.30 22.76
CA GLU A 38 2.25 -13.94 23.27
C GLU A 38 1.03 -13.44 22.49
N ASN A 39 0.07 -14.32 22.18
CA ASN A 39 -1.17 -13.92 21.52
C ASN A 39 -2.18 -13.43 22.55
N LEU A 40 -2.89 -12.36 22.21
CA LEU A 40 -4.04 -11.89 22.97
C LEU A 40 -5.30 -12.37 22.25
N ASP A 41 -5.92 -13.44 22.77
CA ASP A 41 -7.08 -14.10 22.16
C ASP A 41 -8.30 -13.18 22.03
N ASP A 42 -8.37 -12.12 22.85
CA ASP A 42 -9.42 -11.08 22.79
C ASP A 42 -9.39 -10.28 21.47
N PHE A 43 -8.24 -10.21 20.79
CA PHE A 43 -8.10 -9.47 19.53
C PHE A 43 -8.17 -10.36 18.30
N GLY A 44 -7.62 -11.57 18.36
CA GLY A 44 -7.56 -12.41 17.17
C GLY A 44 -6.90 -13.77 17.39
N PRO A 45 -6.94 -14.64 16.38
CA PRO A 45 -6.38 -15.99 16.46
C PRO A 45 -4.85 -15.94 16.50
N ARG A 46 -4.23 -16.97 17.09
CA ARG A 46 -2.77 -17.13 17.07
C ARG A 46 -2.18 -17.14 15.65
N PHE A 47 -2.92 -17.68 14.69
CA PHE A 47 -2.51 -17.83 13.29
C PHE A 47 -3.60 -17.25 12.38
N PRO A 48 -3.57 -15.95 12.07
CA PRO A 48 -4.54 -15.34 11.17
C PRO A 48 -4.32 -15.74 9.71
N ASP A 49 -5.41 -15.91 8.95
CA ASP A 49 -5.34 -16.12 7.51
C ASP A 49 -5.07 -14.80 6.78
N MET A 50 -4.09 -14.80 5.89
CA MET A 50 -3.68 -13.62 5.09
C MET A 50 -4.11 -13.72 3.63
N SER A 51 -4.81 -14.80 3.23
CA SER A 51 -5.21 -15.06 1.83
C SER A 51 -6.07 -13.94 1.21
N LYS A 52 -6.73 -13.13 2.05
CA LYS A 52 -7.54 -11.97 1.67
C LYS A 52 -7.33 -10.79 2.62
N ALA A 53 -6.07 -10.52 2.96
CA ALA A 53 -5.70 -9.45 3.88
C ALA A 53 -6.19 -8.07 3.40
N TYR A 54 -6.28 -7.86 2.09
CA TYR A 54 -6.97 -6.73 1.45
C TYR A 54 -8.35 -7.19 0.97
N THR A 55 -9.41 -6.59 1.48
CA THR A 55 -10.79 -7.05 1.28
C THR A 55 -11.23 -6.86 -0.18
N PRO A 56 -11.52 -7.93 -0.94
CA PRO A 56 -11.85 -7.83 -2.36
C PRO A 56 -13.05 -6.91 -2.64
N GLU A 57 -14.07 -6.96 -1.79
CA GLU A 57 -15.28 -6.14 -1.93
C GLU A 57 -14.97 -4.65 -1.73
N TYR A 58 -14.06 -4.31 -0.81
CA TYR A 58 -13.66 -2.90 -0.60
C TYR A 58 -12.89 -2.37 -1.79
N ARG A 59 -12.02 -3.20 -2.39
CA ARG A 59 -11.30 -2.85 -3.63
C ARG A 59 -12.26 -2.69 -4.81
N GLU A 60 -13.25 -3.57 -4.96
CA GLU A 60 -14.25 -3.46 -6.02
C GLU A 60 -15.03 -2.14 -5.89
N THR A 61 -15.45 -1.77 -4.68
CA THR A 61 -16.08 -0.46 -4.42
C THR A 61 -15.14 0.69 -4.77
N ALA A 62 -13.86 0.60 -4.40
CA ALA A 62 -12.87 1.63 -4.71
C ALA A 62 -12.72 1.86 -6.22
N HIS A 63 -12.64 0.79 -7.02
CA HIS A 63 -12.59 0.86 -8.48
C HIS A 63 -13.86 1.48 -9.07
N LYS A 64 -15.05 1.07 -8.62
CA LYS A 64 -16.31 1.66 -9.08
C LYS A 64 -16.38 3.17 -8.79
N VAL A 65 -15.89 3.61 -7.64
CA VAL A 65 -15.85 5.03 -7.28
C VAL A 65 -14.83 5.78 -8.12
N ALA A 66 -13.64 5.21 -8.34
CA ALA A 66 -12.61 5.79 -9.19
C ALA A 66 -13.11 6.00 -10.63
N ASP A 67 -13.77 4.98 -11.20
CA ASP A 67 -14.39 5.04 -12.53
C ASP A 67 -15.44 6.16 -12.63
N LYS A 68 -16.33 6.29 -11.63
CA LYS A 68 -17.34 7.37 -11.58
C LYS A 68 -16.70 8.77 -11.56
N LEU A 69 -15.52 8.91 -10.95
CA LEU A 69 -14.79 10.17 -10.85
C LEU A 69 -13.84 10.41 -12.03
N GLY A 70 -13.70 9.45 -12.95
CA GLY A 70 -12.72 9.51 -14.04
C GLY A 70 -11.27 9.45 -13.56
N ILE A 71 -11.03 8.90 -12.36
CA ILE A 71 -9.71 8.74 -11.77
C ILE A 71 -9.23 7.32 -12.08
N LYS A 72 -8.03 7.18 -12.65
CA LYS A 72 -7.43 5.86 -12.85
C LYS A 72 -6.93 5.32 -11.52
N LEU A 73 -7.36 4.11 -11.16
CA LEU A 73 -6.89 3.34 -10.01
C LEU A 73 -6.30 2.04 -10.53
N ASP A 74 -4.99 1.85 -10.39
CA ASP A 74 -4.30 0.62 -10.78
C ASP A 74 -4.32 -0.40 -9.62
N ASP A 75 -4.17 -1.67 -9.92
CA ASP A 75 -4.01 -2.75 -8.93
C ASP A 75 -2.54 -3.19 -8.90
N GLY A 76 -1.95 -3.40 -7.71
CA GLY A 76 -0.61 -3.97 -7.60
C GLY A 76 -0.26 -4.58 -6.24
N VAL A 77 0.92 -5.21 -6.17
CA VAL A 77 1.50 -5.82 -4.96
C VAL A 77 2.46 -4.86 -4.28
N TYR A 78 2.28 -4.63 -2.98
CA TYR A 78 3.13 -3.75 -2.17
C TYR A 78 4.21 -4.53 -1.41
N ILE A 79 5.48 -4.18 -1.55
CA ILE A 79 6.55 -4.74 -0.73
C ILE A 79 6.94 -3.79 0.39
N GLY A 80 6.81 -4.26 1.64
CA GLY A 80 7.19 -3.50 2.84
C GLY A 80 8.62 -3.81 3.25
N VAL A 81 9.48 -2.81 3.30
CA VAL A 81 10.87 -2.88 3.79
C VAL A 81 11.04 -2.01 5.04
N THR A 82 12.17 -2.08 5.73
CA THR A 82 12.38 -1.28 6.95
C THR A 82 12.75 0.17 6.69
N GLY A 83 13.47 0.46 5.60
CA GLY A 83 14.25 1.70 5.50
C GLY A 83 15.33 1.79 6.59
N PRO A 84 15.86 3.00 6.91
CA PRO A 84 15.52 4.31 6.31
C PRO A 84 16.29 4.61 5.02
N THR A 85 17.24 3.76 4.63
CA THR A 85 17.89 3.87 3.33
C THR A 85 16.88 3.53 2.23
N TYR A 86 16.86 4.33 1.16
CA TYR A 86 16.21 3.90 -0.07
C TYR A 86 16.88 2.64 -0.62
N GLU A 87 16.14 1.93 -1.45
CA GLU A 87 16.59 0.70 -2.04
C GLU A 87 17.75 0.97 -3.02
N THR A 88 18.62 0.00 -3.19
CA THR A 88 19.57 -0.06 -4.29
C THR A 88 18.86 -0.51 -5.57
N PRO A 89 19.39 -0.18 -6.76
CA PRO A 89 18.85 -0.73 -8.02
C PRO A 89 18.84 -2.27 -8.08
N ALA A 90 19.76 -2.93 -7.36
CA ALA A 90 19.79 -4.38 -7.29
C ALA A 90 18.62 -4.95 -6.47
N GLU A 91 18.31 -4.32 -5.34
CA GLU A 91 17.14 -4.66 -4.52
C GLU A 91 15.83 -4.44 -5.30
N ILE A 92 15.69 -3.32 -6.02
CA ILE A 92 14.51 -3.07 -6.86
C ILE A 92 14.31 -4.15 -7.93
N ARG A 93 15.38 -4.60 -8.60
CA ARG A 93 15.28 -5.73 -9.54
C ARG A 93 14.89 -7.04 -8.84
N ALA A 94 15.40 -7.28 -7.64
CA ALA A 94 15.01 -8.44 -6.85
C ALA A 94 13.53 -8.37 -6.47
N TYR A 95 13.05 -7.23 -5.97
CA TYR A 95 11.66 -7.02 -5.57
C TYR A 95 10.69 -7.16 -6.74
N LYS A 96 11.06 -6.63 -7.92
CA LYS A 96 10.32 -6.87 -9.16
C LYS A 96 10.24 -8.36 -9.50
N THR A 97 11.34 -9.09 -9.34
CA THR A 97 11.38 -10.54 -9.58
C THR A 97 10.52 -11.31 -8.59
N LEU A 98 10.40 -10.82 -7.34
CA LEU A 98 9.48 -11.35 -6.34
C LEU A 98 8.01 -11.01 -6.62
N GLY A 99 7.73 -10.16 -7.60
CA GLY A 99 6.38 -9.78 -8.02
C GLY A 99 5.83 -8.50 -7.39
N ALA A 100 6.68 -7.65 -6.82
CA ALA A 100 6.25 -6.36 -6.27
C ALA A 100 6.11 -5.28 -7.35
N ASP A 101 5.05 -4.47 -7.24
CA ASP A 101 4.78 -3.33 -8.13
C ASP A 101 5.10 -1.98 -7.48
N ALA A 102 5.06 -1.91 -6.15
CA ALA A 102 5.43 -0.74 -5.36
C ALA A 102 6.19 -1.15 -4.09
N VAL A 103 7.11 -0.29 -3.64
CA VAL A 103 7.89 -0.46 -2.41
C VAL A 103 7.64 0.68 -1.45
N GLY A 104 7.60 0.39 -0.16
CA GLY A 104 7.66 1.42 0.87
C GLY A 104 7.96 0.85 2.25
N MET A 105 7.90 1.74 3.25
CA MET A 105 8.46 1.49 4.58
C MET A 105 7.40 1.43 5.70
N SER A 106 6.15 1.13 5.34
CA SER A 106 5.02 1.11 6.28
C SER A 106 3.94 0.10 5.84
N THR A 107 2.73 0.21 6.39
CA THR A 107 1.49 -0.43 5.94
C THR A 107 1.40 -1.93 6.23
N VAL A 108 2.43 -2.71 5.91
CA VAL A 108 2.43 -4.17 6.10
C VAL A 108 2.14 -4.56 7.57
N PRO A 109 2.80 -3.96 8.59
CA PRO A 109 2.48 -4.27 9.98
C PRO A 109 1.03 -3.94 10.35
N GLU A 110 0.52 -2.79 9.93
CA GLU A 110 -0.84 -2.35 10.20
C GLU A 110 -1.88 -3.28 9.57
N VAL A 111 -1.63 -3.75 8.34
CA VAL A 111 -2.52 -4.70 7.64
C VAL A 111 -2.51 -6.06 8.33
N ILE A 112 -1.35 -6.55 8.79
CA ILE A 112 -1.27 -7.81 9.54
C ILE A 112 -2.09 -7.72 10.84
N VAL A 113 -1.98 -6.61 11.58
CA VAL A 113 -2.76 -6.39 12.82
C VAL A 113 -4.25 -6.24 12.53
N ALA A 114 -4.62 -5.56 11.44
CA ALA A 114 -6.00 -5.42 11.01
C ALA A 114 -6.62 -6.78 10.66
N ALA A 115 -5.91 -7.61 9.89
CA ALA A 115 -6.35 -8.96 9.55
C ALA A 115 -6.45 -9.86 10.80
N HIS A 116 -5.48 -9.78 11.72
CA HIS A 116 -5.56 -10.45 13.03
C HIS A 116 -6.82 -10.06 13.80
N SER A 117 -7.15 -8.77 13.79
CA SER A 117 -8.35 -8.21 14.43
C SER A 117 -9.66 -8.45 13.66
N GLY A 118 -9.63 -9.19 12.55
CA GLY A 118 -10.80 -9.42 11.70
C GLY A 118 -11.38 -8.18 11.01
N LEU A 119 -10.60 -7.09 10.92
CA LEU A 119 -11.01 -5.86 10.25
C LEU A 119 -10.90 -6.02 8.73
N LYS A 120 -11.87 -5.46 8.01
CA LYS A 120 -11.77 -5.31 6.56
C LYS A 120 -10.75 -4.23 6.21
N VAL A 121 -9.99 -4.41 5.14
CA VAL A 121 -8.89 -3.51 4.76
C VAL A 121 -9.04 -3.05 3.32
N LEU A 122 -8.92 -1.75 3.10
CA LEU A 122 -8.57 -1.17 1.80
C LEU A 122 -7.21 -0.48 1.92
N GLY A 123 -6.27 -0.83 1.03
CA GLY A 123 -4.99 -0.15 0.93
C GLY A 123 -4.88 0.66 -0.36
N ILE A 124 -4.47 1.92 -0.27
CA ILE A 124 -4.16 2.75 -1.46
C ILE A 124 -2.78 3.40 -1.31
N SER A 125 -1.88 3.08 -2.23
CA SER A 125 -0.59 3.73 -2.37
C SER A 125 -0.65 4.88 -3.38
N CYS A 126 -0.10 6.03 -3.01
CA CYS A 126 0.24 7.10 -3.95
C CYS A 126 1.69 6.88 -4.40
N ILE A 127 1.90 6.62 -5.69
CA ILE A 127 3.24 6.44 -6.24
C ILE A 127 3.87 7.82 -6.41
N THR A 128 4.85 8.14 -5.58
CA THR A 128 5.46 9.49 -5.52
C THR A 128 6.69 9.63 -6.39
N ASN A 129 7.40 8.53 -6.63
CA ASN A 129 8.65 8.49 -7.37
C ASN A 129 8.76 7.13 -8.08
N HIS A 130 9.62 7.03 -9.09
CA HIS A 130 10.08 5.71 -9.52
C HIS A 130 11.01 5.12 -8.45
N ALA A 131 11.02 3.80 -8.30
CA ALA A 131 11.97 3.13 -7.42
C ALA A 131 13.42 3.29 -7.93
N ALA A 132 14.40 3.13 -7.04
CA ALA A 132 15.82 3.33 -7.37
C ALA A 132 16.27 2.51 -8.59
N GLY A 133 17.04 3.14 -9.49
CA GLY A 133 17.49 2.54 -10.76
C GLY A 133 16.63 2.89 -11.97
N PHE A 134 15.51 3.59 -11.79
CA PHE A 134 14.72 4.20 -12.86
C PHE A 134 14.88 5.74 -12.95
N GLN A 135 15.52 6.36 -11.96
CA GLN A 135 15.87 7.78 -11.88
C GLN A 135 17.26 7.94 -11.22
N GLU A 136 18.02 8.98 -11.58
CA GLU A 136 19.41 9.17 -11.17
C GLU A 136 19.57 9.50 -9.67
N GLU A 137 18.66 10.26 -9.07
CA GLU A 137 18.65 10.56 -7.64
C GLU A 137 17.22 10.59 -7.08
N LEU A 138 17.03 10.04 -5.88
CA LEU A 138 15.78 10.12 -5.12
C LEU A 138 15.95 11.16 -4.01
N ASN A 139 15.18 12.24 -4.06
CA ASN A 139 15.15 13.24 -2.99
C ASN A 139 13.74 13.35 -2.38
N HIS A 140 13.67 13.81 -1.13
CA HIS A 140 12.40 13.94 -0.40
C HIS A 140 11.52 15.07 -0.92
N GLU A 141 12.09 16.09 -1.56
CA GLU A 141 11.36 17.25 -2.05
C GLU A 141 10.47 16.89 -3.24
N GLU A 142 10.96 16.05 -4.17
CA GLU A 142 10.19 15.53 -5.31
C GLU A 142 8.98 14.70 -4.85
N VAL A 143 9.13 13.92 -3.77
CA VAL A 143 8.03 13.17 -3.16
C VAL A 143 6.91 14.11 -2.71
N VAL A 144 7.27 15.25 -2.12
CA VAL A 144 6.31 16.26 -1.64
C VAL A 144 5.60 16.92 -2.82
N GLU A 145 6.31 17.31 -3.89
CA GLU A 145 5.72 17.96 -5.06
C GLU A 145 4.68 17.07 -5.76
N VAL A 146 5.02 15.80 -6.00
CA VAL A 146 4.08 14.85 -6.63
C VAL A 146 2.86 14.64 -5.73
N THR A 147 3.07 14.55 -4.41
CA THR A 147 1.97 14.40 -3.47
C THR A 147 1.03 15.60 -3.51
N GLU A 148 1.54 16.85 -3.54
CA GLU A 148 0.69 18.04 -3.65
C GLU A 148 -0.10 18.09 -4.96
N ARG A 149 0.48 17.63 -6.07
CA ARG A 149 -0.22 17.55 -7.37
C ARG A 149 -1.40 16.58 -7.34
N VAL A 150 -1.26 15.43 -6.68
CA VAL A 150 -2.27 14.36 -6.65
C VAL A 150 -3.25 14.51 -5.48
N LYS A 151 -2.93 15.37 -4.51
CA LYS A 151 -3.68 15.57 -3.26
C LYS A 151 -5.15 15.87 -3.46
N GLY A 152 -5.50 16.69 -4.45
CA GLY A 152 -6.89 17.06 -4.75
C GLY A 152 -7.72 15.84 -5.13
N ASP A 153 -7.26 15.14 -6.17
CA ASP A 153 -7.91 13.95 -6.71
C ASP A 153 -7.94 12.81 -5.68
N PHE A 154 -6.82 12.57 -4.98
CA PHE A 154 -6.74 11.50 -3.98
C PHE A 154 -7.67 11.75 -2.79
N LYS A 155 -7.73 13.00 -2.29
CA LYS A 155 -8.66 13.37 -1.22
C LYS A 155 -10.12 13.24 -1.66
N GLY A 156 -10.43 13.62 -2.89
CA GLY A 156 -11.76 13.46 -3.49
C GLY A 156 -12.15 11.98 -3.58
N LEU A 157 -11.25 11.16 -4.11
CA LEU A 157 -11.43 9.72 -4.23
C LEU A 157 -11.66 9.06 -2.86
N LEU A 158 -10.79 9.31 -1.87
CA LEU A 158 -10.93 8.73 -0.54
C LEU A 158 -12.25 9.08 0.13
N LYS A 159 -12.68 10.34 0.03
CA LYS A 159 -13.98 10.76 0.58
C LYS A 159 -15.15 10.04 -0.07
N ALA A 160 -15.11 9.90 -1.39
CA ALA A 160 -16.15 9.22 -2.14
C ALA A 160 -16.19 7.71 -1.83
N ILE A 161 -15.02 7.07 -1.68
CA ILE A 161 -14.91 5.67 -1.26
C ILE A 161 -15.50 5.49 0.13
N LEU A 162 -15.09 6.31 1.10
CA LEU A 162 -15.58 6.22 2.48
C LEU A 162 -17.10 6.46 2.61
N ALA A 163 -17.73 7.12 1.64
CA ALA A 163 -19.19 7.30 1.62
C ALA A 163 -19.94 6.05 1.12
N GLU A 164 -19.24 5.11 0.48
CA GLU A 164 -19.79 3.90 -0.15
C GLU A 164 -19.39 2.61 0.59
N LEU A 165 -18.42 2.68 1.53
CA LEU A 165 -17.99 1.59 2.42
C LEU A 165 -18.71 1.65 3.76
#